data_AF-A0A0E9LTB3-F1
#
_entry.id   AF-A0A0E9LTB3-F1
#
_cell.length_a   1.000
_cell.length_b   1.000
_cell.length_c   1.000
_cell.angle_alpha   90.00
_cell.angle_beta   90.00
_cell.angle_gamma   90.00
#
_symmetry.space_group_name_H-M   'P 1'
#
loop_
_entity.id
_entity.type
_entity.pdbx_description
1 polymer ?
#
loop_
_entity_poly.entity_id
_entity_poly.type
_entity_poly.pdbx_seq_one_letter_code
_entity_poly.pdbx_strand_id
1 'polypeptide(L)' 'MDLLITEKEMNLNLLSMSCGIPIPKLSATLLDMEFKGLIKSRPGGIFKLL' A
#
# COMPACT_ATOMS: atom_id res chain seq x y z
N MET A 1 4.52 -8.92 0.64
CA MET A 1 3.10 -8.60 0.39
C MET A 1 2.22 -9.10 1.53
N ASP A 2 2.80 -9.79 2.52
CA ASP A 2 2.11 -10.30 3.73
C ASP A 2 1.80 -9.21 4.77
N LEU A 3 2.56 -8.10 4.79
CA LEU A 3 2.40 -7.00 5.75
C LEU A 3 1.02 -6.32 5.70
N LEU A 4 0.46 -6.06 4.52
CA LEU A 4 -0.89 -5.47 4.39
C LEU A 4 -2.00 -6.44 4.81
N ILE A 5 -1.76 -7.75 4.72
CA ILE A 5 -2.73 -8.78 5.10
C ILE A 5 -2.83 -8.84 6.63
N THR A 6 -1.72 -8.66 7.35
CA THR A 6 -1.69 -8.71 8.82
C THR A 6 -2.23 -7.43 9.47
N GLU A 7 -1.80 -6.25 9.00
CA GLU A 7 -2.14 -4.96 9.63
C GLU A 7 -3.50 -4.38 9.17
N LYS A 8 -4.09 -4.93 8.10
CA LYS A 8 -5.33 -4.50 7.42
C LYS A 8 -5.29 -3.09 6.82
N GLU A 9 -4.57 -2.15 7.41
CA GLU A 9 -4.37 -0.77 6.94
C GLU A 9 -2.93 -0.31 7.21
N MET A 10 -2.28 0.35 6.24
CA MET A 10 -0.93 0.86 6.46
C MET A 10 -0.63 2.13 5.66
N ASN A 11 0.22 2.99 6.22
CA ASN A 11 0.67 4.22 5.56
C ASN A 11 1.73 3.92 4.48
N LEU A 12 1.69 4.65 3.36
CA LEU A 12 2.62 4.55 2.25
C LEU A 12 4.10 4.67 2.67
N ASN A 13 4.40 5.58 3.60
CA ASN A 13 5.77 5.78 4.07
C ASN A 13 6.24 4.57 4.89
N LEU A 14 5.38 4.02 5.75
CA LEU A 14 5.69 2.82 6.53
C LEU A 14 5.84 1.60 5.63
N LEU A 15 5.01 1.47 4.59
CA LEU A 15 5.13 0.42 3.58
C LEU A 15 6.43 0.55 2.79
N SER A 16 6.81 1.77 2.40
CA SER A 16 8.07 2.04 1.71
C SER A 16 9.27 1.63 2.56
N MET A 17 9.27 1.98 3.84
CA MET A 17 10.34 1.58 4.76
C MET A 17 10.36 0.08 5.01
N SER A 18 9.21 -0.54 5.27
CA SER A 18 9.11 -1.96 5.61
C SER A 18 9.47 -2.87 4.45
N CYS A 19 9.14 -2.47 3.22
CA CYS A 19 9.48 -3.23 2.01
C CYS A 19 10.83 -2.85 1.41
N GLY A 20 11.46 -1.74 1.86
CA GLY A 20 12.66 -1.18 1.24
C GLY A 20 12.44 -0.70 -0.20
N ILE A 21 11.19 -0.41 -0.58
CA ILE A 21 10.83 0.03 -1.94
C ILE A 21 10.67 1.55 -1.94
N PRO A 22 11.34 2.29 -2.84
CA PRO A 22 11.14 3.73 -2.96
C PRO A 22 9.69 4.10 -3.22
N ILE A 23 9.20 5.14 -2.55
CA ILE A 23 7.81 5.63 -2.63
C ILE A 23 7.28 5.69 -4.07
N PRO A 24 7.98 6.27 -5.07
CA PRO A 24 7.42 6.36 -6.43
C PRO A 24 7.09 5.00 -7.05
N LYS A 25 7.96 4.00 -6.86
CA LYS A 25 7.79 2.64 -7.37
C LYS A 25 6.69 1.90 -6.61
N LEU A 26 6.63 2.10 -5.29
CA LEU A 26 5.60 1.54 -4.45
C LEU A 26 4.22 2.10 -4.80
N SER A 27 4.10 3.42 -5.00
CA SER A 27 2.85 4.07 -5.40
C SER A 27 2.32 3.54 -6.72
N ALA A 28 3.17 3.33 -7.72
CA ALA A 28 2.76 2.72 -8.99
C ALA A 28 2.23 1.29 -8.80
N THR A 29 2.85 0.52 -7.90
CA THR A 29 2.44 -0.86 -7.59
C THR A 29 1.10 -0.87 -6.84
N LEU A 30 0.94 0.00 -5.84
CA LEU A 30 -0.30 0.13 -5.07
C LEU A 30 -1.46 0.63 -5.95
N LEU A 31 -1.19 1.52 -6.90
CA LEU A 31 -2.19 1.99 -7.86
C LEU A 31 -2.69 0.86 -8.76
N ASP A 32 -1.78 0.01 -9.28
CA ASP A 32 -2.17 -1.18 -10.05
C ASP A 32 -3.00 -2.18 -9.21
N MET A 33 -2.64 -2.35 -7.94
CA MET A 33 -3.42 -3.17 -7.00
C MET A 33 -4.80 -2.57 -6.70
N GLU A 34 -4.91 -1.24 -6.64
CA GLU A 34 -6.18 -0.53 -6.46
C GLU A 34 -7.08 -0.71 -7.69
N PHE A 35 -6.53 -0.59 -8.91
CA PHE A 35 -7.27 -0.85 -10.15
C PHE A 35 -7.76 -2.30 -10.26
N LYS A 36 -7.02 -3.25 -9.69
CA LYS A 36 -7.43 -4.66 -9.60
C LYS A 36 -8.44 -4.93 -8.46
N GLY A 37 -8.80 -3.91 -7.68
CA GLY A 37 -9.75 -4.04 -6.57
C GLY A 37 -9.20 -4.82 -5.37
N LEU A 38 -7.87 -4.91 -5.22
CA LEU A 38 -7.23 -5.62 -4.10
C LEU A 38 -7.07 -4.72 -2.87
N ILE A 39 -6.90 -3.42 -3.09
CA ILE A 39 -6.72 -2.43 -2.03
C ILE A 39 -7.54 -1.17 -2.31
N LYS A 40 -7.73 -0.34 -1.29
CA LYS A 40 -8.29 1.01 -1.39
C LYS A 40 -7.36 2.04 -0.79
N SER A 41 -7.18 3.16 -1.50
CA SER A 41 -6.55 4.34 -0.93
C SER A 41 -7.54 5.12 -0.03
N ARG A 42 -7.00 5.70 1.04
CA ARG A 42 -7.70 6.64 1.93
C ARG A 42 -6.87 7.93 2.08
N PRO A 43 -7.53 9.07 2.40
CA PRO A 43 -6.84 10.31 2.73
C PRO A 43 -5.74 10.09 3.79
N GLY A 44 -4.63 10.82 3.66
CA GLY A 44 -3.46 10.67 4.53
C GLY A 44 -2.46 9.61 4.07
N GLY A 45 -2.60 9.09 2.85
CA GLY A 45 -1.66 8.12 2.27
C GLY A 45 -1.78 6.74 2.92
N ILE A 46 -2.99 6.37 3.34
CA ILE A 46 -3.28 5.09 3.97
C ILE A 46 -3.86 4.16 2.92
N PHE A 47 -3.37 2.92 2.88
CA PHE A 47 -3.85 1.87 2.01
C PHE A 47 -4.44 0.74 2.83
N LYS A 48 -5.65 0.31 2.45
CA LYS A 48 -6.41 -0.76 3.11
C LYS A 48 -6.58 -1.94 2.16
N LEU A 49 -6.38 -3.16 2.65
CA LEU A 49 -6.75 -4.37 1.89
C LEU A 49 -8.27 -4.55 1.88
N LEU A 50 -8.84 -4.90 0.72
CA LEU A 50 -10.26 -5.23 0.58
C LEU A 50 -10.57 -6.67 0.98
#